data_AF-A0A6C0HSR4-F1
#
_entry.id   AF-A0A6C0HSR4-F1
#
_cell.length_a   1.000
_cell.length_b   1.000
_cell.length_c   1.000
_cell.angle_alpha   90.00
_cell.angle_beta   90.00
_cell.angle_gamma   90.00
#
_symmetry.space_group_name_H-M   'P 1'
#
loop_
_entity.id
_entity.type
_entity.pdbx_description
1 polymer ?
#
loop_
_entity_poly.entity_id
_entity_poly.type
_entity_poly.pdbx_seq_one_letter_code
_entity_poly.pdbx_strand_id
1 'polypeptide(L)' 'MSGFIDYLFGPLPRDYCIWFYFLSILGYIWLIFFVISALYLGITKRKGSEYWMSTVAIALGYAIFYFQNRLLHSMCISK' A
#
# COMPACT_ATOMS: atom_id res chain seq x y z
N MET A 1 -7.77 7.87 28.61
CA MET A 1 -7.09 7.99 27.29
C MET A 1 -6.46 6.68 26.80
N SER A 2 -6.74 5.53 27.42
CA SER A 2 -6.39 4.19 26.90
C SER A 2 -7.48 3.63 25.97
N GLY A 3 -8.75 3.76 26.36
CA GLY A 3 -9.88 3.13 25.63
C GLY A 3 -10.08 3.53 24.16
N PHE A 4 -9.57 4.69 23.70
CA PHE A 4 -9.69 5.08 22.29
C PHE A 4 -8.63 4.40 21.41
N ILE A 5 -7.39 4.29 21.91
CA ILE A 5 -6.32 3.58 21.21
C ILE A 5 -6.61 2.08 21.20
N ASP A 6 -7.13 1.54 22.31
CA ASP A 6 -7.54 0.13 22.37
C ASP A 6 -8.76 -0.20 21.50
N TYR A 7 -9.62 0.77 21.19
CA TYR A 7 -10.73 0.56 20.24
C TYR A 7 -10.26 0.64 18.78
N LEU A 8 -9.30 1.52 18.48
CA LEU A 8 -8.79 1.75 17.13
C LEU A 8 -7.68 0.76 16.71
N PHE A 9 -6.87 0.34 17.67
CA PHE A 9 -5.73 -0.59 17.50
C PHE A 9 -5.90 -1.90 18.30
N GLY A 10 -7.08 -2.12 18.87
CA GLY A 10 -7.41 -3.37 19.54
C GLY A 10 -7.40 -4.57 18.59
N PRO A 11 -7.45 -5.80 19.14
CA PRO A 11 -7.45 -7.02 18.34
C PRO A 11 -8.62 -7.02 17.37
N LEU A 12 -8.32 -6.78 16.09
CA LEU A 12 -9.33 -6.71 15.05
C LEU A 12 -9.96 -8.10 14.86
N PRO A 13 -11.30 -8.21 14.79
CA PRO A 13 -11.95 -9.50 14.63
C PRO A 13 -11.58 -10.13 13.28
N ARG A 14 -11.53 -11.47 13.23
CA ARG A 14 -11.06 -12.25 12.08
C ARG A 14 -11.76 -11.91 10.76
N ASP A 15 -12.98 -11.40 10.80
CA ASP A 15 -13.75 -11.02 9.61
C ASP A 15 -13.06 -9.93 8.76
N TYR A 16 -12.22 -9.09 9.39
CA TYR A 16 -11.44 -8.07 8.67
C TYR A 16 -10.20 -8.64 7.98
N CYS A 17 -9.84 -9.92 8.21
CA CYS A 17 -8.71 -10.56 7.53
C CYS A 17 -8.90 -10.57 6.00
N ILE A 18 -10.10 -10.92 5.54
CA ILE A 18 -10.45 -10.95 4.12
C ILE A 18 -10.42 -9.53 3.53
N TRP A 19 -10.81 -8.54 4.31
CA TRP A 19 -10.72 -7.13 3.90
C TRP A 19 -9.26 -6.69 3.72
N PHE A 20 -8.35 -7.02 4.64
CA PHE A 20 -6.93 -6.70 4.46
C PHE A 20 -6.31 -7.39 3.25
N TYR A 21 -6.73 -8.62 2.96
CA TYR A 21 -6.33 -9.30 1.74
C TYR A 21 -6.80 -8.54 0.49
N PHE A 22 -8.08 -8.14 0.46
CA PHE A 22 -8.64 -7.36 -0.63
C PHE A 22 -7.94 -6.01 -0.80
N LEU A 23 -7.67 -5.29 0.30
CA LEU A 23 -6.91 -4.04 0.28
C LEU A 23 -5.48 -4.24 -0.21
N SER A 24 -4.82 -5.36 0.11
CA SER A 24 -3.48 -5.68 -0.40
C SER A 24 -3.48 -5.86 -1.92
N ILE A 25 -4.48 -6.58 -2.46
CA ILE A 25 -4.64 -6.79 -3.90
C ILE A 25 -4.91 -5.45 -4.59
N LEU A 26 -5.82 -4.66 -4.03
CA LEU A 26 -6.16 -3.35 -4.55
C LEU A 26 -4.94 -2.42 -4.55
N GLY A 27 -4.18 -2.37 -3.45
CA GLY A 27 -2.94 -1.59 -3.37
C GLY A 27 -1.89 -2.01 -4.39
N TYR A 28 -1.77 -3.31 -4.67
CA TYR A 28 -0.87 -3.83 -5.70
C TYR A 28 -1.31 -3.43 -7.11
N ILE A 29 -2.61 -3.51 -7.41
CA ILE A 29 -3.16 -3.07 -8.71
C ILE A 29 -2.90 -1.57 -8.91
N TRP A 30 -3.14 -0.74 -7.89
CA TRP A 30 -2.83 0.69 -7.94
C TRP A 30 -1.36 0.99 -8.18
N LEU A 31 -0.46 0.23 -7.55
CA LEU A 31 0.97 0.33 -7.79
C LEU A 31 1.31 0.07 -9.26
N ILE A 32 0.75 -1.00 -9.86
CA ILE A 32 0.97 -1.33 -11.27
C ILE A 32 0.48 -0.19 -12.18
N PHE A 33 -0.74 0.32 -11.98
CA PHE A 33 -1.26 1.45 -12.75
C PHE A 33 -0.39 2.70 -12.61
N PHE A 34 0.08 2.99 -11.40
CA PHE A 34 0.99 4.09 -11.14
C PHE A 34 2.32 3.92 -11.87
N VAL A 35 2.92 2.73 -11.83
CA VAL A 35 4.19 2.45 -12.52
C VAL A 35 4.05 2.58 -14.03
N ILE A 36 2.98 2.04 -14.62
CA ILE A 36 2.73 2.13 -16.07
C ILE A 36 2.54 3.59 -16.49
N SER A 37 1.69 4.35 -15.77
CA SER A 37 1.44 5.76 -16.08
C SER A 37 2.70 6.62 -15.90
N ALA A 38 3.50 6.36 -14.86
CA ALA A 38 4.75 7.06 -14.60
C ALA A 38 5.82 6.76 -15.67
N LEU A 39 5.94 5.51 -16.12
CA LEU A 39 6.83 5.13 -17.24
C LEU A 39 6.39 5.82 -18.54
N TYR A 40 5.10 5.77 -18.86
CA TYR A 40 4.56 6.38 -20.08
C TYR A 40 4.80 7.91 -20.11
N LEU A 41 4.50 8.60 -19.01
CA LEU A 41 4.72 10.05 -18.89
C LEU A 41 6.20 10.41 -18.83
N GLY A 42 7.00 9.62 -18.10
CA GLY A 42 8.45 9.82 -17.97
C GLY A 42 9.18 9.73 -19.31
N ILE A 43 8.83 8.73 -20.13
CA ILE A 43 9.42 8.53 -21.47
C ILE A 43 8.90 9.59 -22.46
N THR A 44 7.57 9.83 -22.50
CA THR A 44 6.96 10.74 -23.48
C THR A 44 7.38 12.21 -23.28
N LYS A 45 7.50 12.67 -22.03
CA LYS A 45 7.81 14.07 -21.72
C LYS A 45 9.31 14.31 -21.50
N ARG A 46 10.19 13.30 -21.61
CA ARG A 46 11.63 13.36 -21.26
C ARG A 46 11.88 14.18 -19.99
N LYS A 47 11.17 13.83 -18.92
CA LYS A 47 11.25 14.55 -17.64
C LYS A 47 12.63 14.36 -17.01
N GLY A 48 13.16 15.43 -16.41
CA GLY A 48 14.43 15.43 -15.69
C GLY A 48 14.42 14.55 -14.42
N SER A 49 15.56 14.46 -13.75
CA SER A 49 15.80 13.62 -12.57
C SER A 49 14.84 13.87 -11.40
N GLU A 50 14.34 15.10 -11.23
CA GLU A 50 13.37 15.45 -10.17
C GLU A 50 12.05 14.68 -10.28
N TYR A 51 11.58 14.41 -11.50
CA TYR A 51 10.37 13.64 -11.72
C TYR A 51 10.56 12.19 -11.29
N TRP A 52 11.69 11.59 -11.68
CA TRP A 52 12.03 10.22 -11.27
C TRP A 52 12.16 10.08 -9.76
N MET A 53 12.76 11.06 -9.08
CA MET A 53 12.90 11.04 -7.62
C MET A 53 11.52 11.06 -6.93
N SER A 54 10.60 11.88 -7.43
CA SER A 54 9.22 11.98 -6.93
C SER A 54 8.43 10.70 -7.22
N THR A 55 8.57 10.14 -8.42
CA THR A 55 7.95 8.87 -8.82
C THR A 55 8.42 7.71 -7.95
N VAL A 56 9.72 7.62 -7.65
CA VAL A 56 10.27 6.56 -6.79
C VAL A 56 9.75 6.69 -5.35
N ALA A 57 9.66 7.90 -4.81
CA ALA A 57 9.09 8.12 -3.48
C ALA A 57 7.63 7.65 -3.38
N ILE A 58 6.81 7.97 -4.39
CA ILE A 58 5.41 7.53 -4.44
C ILE A 58 5.33 6.01 -4.62
N ALA A 59 6.16 5.42 -5.48
CA ALA A 59 6.22 3.97 -5.67
C ALA A 59 6.61 3.24 -4.38
N LEU A 60 7.56 3.78 -3.60
CA LEU A 60 7.92 3.27 -2.28
C LEU A 60 6.74 3.36 -1.30
N GLY A 61 5.97 4.45 -1.31
CA GLY A 61 4.76 4.58 -0.50
C GLY A 61 3.73 3.48 -0.80
N TYR A 62 3.44 3.23 -2.08
CA TYR A 62 2.54 2.12 -2.47
C TYR A 62 3.11 0.74 -2.13
N ALA A 63 4.44 0.56 -2.25
CA ALA A 63 5.09 -0.70 -1.89
C ALA A 63 5.01 -0.97 -0.37
N ILE A 64 5.22 0.05 0.46
CA ILE A 64 5.05 -0.03 1.92
C ILE A 64 3.60 -0.33 2.26
N PHE A 65 2.64 0.32 1.59
CA PHE A 65 1.21 0.05 1.79
C PHE A 65 0.84 -1.40 1.46
N TYR A 66 1.34 -1.94 0.34
CA TYR A 66 1.17 -3.37 0.01
C TYR A 66 1.79 -4.27 1.08
N PHE A 67 3.03 -3.96 1.51
CA PHE A 67 3.76 -4.74 2.50
C PHE A 67 3.03 -4.76 3.85
N GLN A 68 2.50 -3.61 4.28
CA GLN A 68 1.74 -3.48 5.51
C GLN A 68 0.45 -4.31 5.44
N ASN A 69 -0.34 -4.20 4.36
CA ASN A 69 -1.56 -5.00 4.22
C ASN A 69 -1.28 -6.53 4.18
N ARG A 70 -0.16 -6.95 3.59
CA ARG A 70 0.26 -8.36 3.60
C ARG A 70 0.70 -8.84 4.98
N LEU A 71 1.43 -8.01 5.74
CA LEU A 71 1.81 -8.31 7.12
C LEU A 71 0.56 -8.47 8.01
N LEU A 72 -0.40 -7.55 7.90
CA LEU A 72 -1.67 -7.64 8.65
C LEU A 72 -2.43 -8.92 8.32
N HIS A 73 -2.53 -9.29 7.04
CA HIS A 73 -3.16 -10.54 6.62
C HIS A 73 -2.46 -11.77 7.21
N SER A 74 -1.12 -11.81 7.17
CA SER A 74 -0.33 -12.92 7.71
C SER A 74 -0.49 -13.06 9.23
N MET A 75 -0.56 -11.95 9.97
CA MET A 75 -0.80 -11.97 11.42
C MET A 75 -2.21 -12.45 11.78
N CYS A 76 -3.19 -12.17 10.92
CA CYS A 76 -4.59 -12.51 11.16
C CYS A 76 -4.90 -13.99 10.84
N ILE A 77 -4.18 -14.60 9.89
CA ILE A 77 -4.23 -16.05 9.60
C ILE A 77 -3.41 -16.87 10.62
N SER A 78 -2.29 -16.34 11.13
CA SER A 78 -1.40 -17.05 12.05
C SER A 78 -1.92 -17.15 13.50
N LYS A 79 -3.04 -16.50 13.81
CA LYS A 79 -3.73 -16.61 15.10
C LYS A 79 -4.77 -17.71 15.02
#